data_AF-A0A346NTS8-F1
#
_entry.id   AF-A0A346NTS8-F1
#
_cell.length_a   1.000
_cell.length_b   1.000
_cell.length_c   1.000
_cell.angle_alpha   90.00
_cell.angle_beta   90.00
_cell.angle_gamma   90.00
#
_symmetry.space_group_name_H-M   'P 1'
#
loop_
_entity.id
_entity.type
_entity.pdbx_description
1 polymer ?
#
loop_
_entity_poly.entity_id
_entity_poly.type
_entity_poly.pdbx_seq_one_letter_code
_entity_poly.pdbx_strand_id
1 'polypeptide(L)'
;SFGVITKSGGLSNEIIWTCSQFADGITTAIGIGGDAYPGTDYVSYLEMFENGPQTKAVVIVGEMGGDLEERAAEWYGAKKRRVKLMAVVSGFCQESLPKGMKFGHAG
;
A
#
# COMPACT_ATOMS: atom_id res chain seq x y z
N SER A 1 11.56 7.76 9.44
CA SER A 1 11.24 6.32 9.45
C SER A 1 9.90 6.04 8.77
N PHE A 2 9.85 5.08 7.85
CA PHE A 2 8.67 4.75 7.04
C PHE A 2 8.14 3.33 7.31
N GLY A 3 6.83 3.17 7.28
CA GLY A 3 6.17 1.87 7.10
C GLY A 3 5.84 1.66 5.61
N VAL A 4 5.84 0.41 5.14
CA VAL A 4 5.55 0.05 3.75
C VAL A 4 4.46 -1.01 3.69
N ILE A 5 3.46 -0.82 2.83
CA ILE A 5 2.43 -1.83 2.53
C ILE A 5 2.31 -1.99 1.01
N THR A 6 2.30 -3.22 0.50
CA THR A 6 2.22 -3.50 -0.95
C THR A 6 1.40 -4.75 -1.25
N LYS A 7 0.73 -4.80 -2.41
CA LYS A 7 0.14 -6.04 -2.96
C LYS A 7 1.21 -7.00 -3.51
N SER A 8 2.25 -6.44 -4.14
CA SER A 8 3.29 -7.21 -4.84
C SER A 8 4.43 -7.61 -3.90
N GLY A 9 4.63 -8.92 -3.73
CA GLY A 9 5.80 -9.46 -3.03
C GLY A 9 7.11 -9.21 -3.78
N GLY A 10 7.09 -9.30 -5.11
CA GLY A 10 8.29 -9.07 -5.94
C GLY A 10 8.74 -7.61 -5.94
N LEU A 11 7.80 -6.67 -5.88
CA LEU A 11 8.11 -5.24 -5.82
C LEU A 11 8.47 -4.76 -4.40
N SER A 12 8.16 -5.54 -3.35
CA SER A 12 8.44 -5.17 -1.96
C SER A 12 9.88 -4.74 -1.73
N ASN A 13 10.85 -5.48 -2.26
CA ASN A 13 12.27 -5.16 -2.08
C ASN A 13 12.65 -3.83 -2.73
N GLU A 14 12.12 -3.53 -3.92
CA GLU A 14 12.39 -2.28 -4.62
C GLU A 14 11.79 -1.08 -3.88
N ILE A 15 10.57 -1.23 -3.34
CA ILE A 15 9.90 -0.18 -2.58
C ILE A 15 10.63 0.07 -1.26
N ILE A 16 11.02 -1.00 -0.55
CA ILE A 16 11.82 -0.92 0.68
C ILE A 16 13.13 -0.21 0.39
N TRP A 17 13.84 -0.62 -0.66
CA TRP A 17 15.10 -0.02 -1.07
C TRP A 17 14.93 1.47 -1.41
N THR A 18 13.96 1.81 -2.26
CA THR A 18 13.64 3.20 -2.62
C THR A 18 13.33 4.05 -1.39
N CYS A 19 12.44 3.56 -0.50
CA CYS A 19 12.09 4.26 0.73
C CYS A 19 13.31 4.45 1.66
N SER A 20 14.21 3.47 1.73
CA SER A 20 15.42 3.54 2.55
C SER A 20 16.38 4.65 2.12
N GLN A 21 16.32 5.13 0.87
CA GLN A 21 17.14 6.25 0.40
C GLN A 21 16.70 7.59 0.97
N PHE A 22 15.44 7.71 1.44
CA PHE A 22 14.85 8.97 1.90
C PHE A 22 14.38 8.94 3.37
N ALA A 23 14.34 7.77 3.99
CA ALA A 23 13.87 7.60 5.37
C ALA A 23 15.02 7.26 6.32
N ASP A 24 14.89 7.68 7.58
CA ASP A 24 15.75 7.25 8.71
C ASP A 24 15.71 5.72 9.01
N GLY A 25 15.10 4.91 8.14
CA GLY A 25 14.87 3.48 8.31
C GLY A 25 13.43 3.05 8.02
N ILE A 26 13.26 1.75 7.75
CA ILE A 26 11.97 1.10 7.57
C ILE A 26 11.55 0.47 8.90
N THR A 27 10.37 0.82 9.41
CA THR A 27 9.86 0.28 10.68
C THR A 27 9.26 -1.10 10.49
N THR A 28 8.40 -1.24 9.47
CA THR A 28 7.74 -2.49 9.11
C THR A 28 7.39 -2.46 7.63
N ALA A 29 7.59 -3.57 6.94
CA ALA A 29 7.19 -3.75 5.55
C ALA A 29 6.26 -4.96 5.44
N ILE A 30 5.11 -4.78 4.80
CA ILE A 30 4.03 -5.78 4.71
C ILE A 30 3.64 -5.97 3.25
N GLY A 31 3.65 -7.23 2.81
CA GLY A 31 3.00 -7.64 1.56
C GLY A 31 1.62 -8.22 1.87
N ILE A 32 0.54 -7.57 1.47
CA ILE A 32 -0.84 -8.05 1.70
C ILE A 32 -1.27 -9.16 0.72
N GLY A 33 -0.50 -9.33 -0.35
CA GLY A 33 -0.78 -10.27 -1.44
C GLY A 33 -1.69 -9.68 -2.53
N GLY A 34 -1.57 -10.23 -3.73
CA GLY A 34 -2.34 -9.80 -4.91
C GLY A 34 -3.62 -10.60 -5.15
N ASP A 35 -4.14 -11.29 -4.14
CA ASP A 35 -5.40 -12.01 -4.25
C ASP A 35 -6.59 -11.04 -4.20
N ALA A 36 -7.71 -11.40 -4.84
CA ALA A 36 -8.94 -10.60 -4.80
C ALA A 36 -9.50 -10.41 -3.38
N TYR A 37 -9.21 -11.37 -2.49
CA TYR A 37 -9.61 -11.36 -1.09
C TYR A 37 -8.38 -11.66 -0.22
N PRO A 38 -7.49 -10.67 -0.01
CA PRO A 38 -6.33 -10.87 0.83
C PRO A 38 -6.79 -11.11 2.28
N GLY A 39 -6.00 -11.87 3.04
CA GLY A 39 -6.34 -12.18 4.44
C GLY A 39 -6.35 -10.96 5.39
N THR A 40 -5.88 -9.81 4.91
CA THR A 40 -5.79 -8.53 5.63
C THR A 40 -5.94 -7.36 4.65
N ASP A 41 -6.18 -6.14 5.14
CA ASP A 41 -6.34 -4.95 4.30
C ASP A 41 -5.44 -3.78 4.74
N TYR A 42 -5.41 -2.72 3.92
CA TYR A 42 -4.63 -1.51 4.20
C TYR A 42 -5.06 -0.82 5.49
N VAL A 43 -6.37 -0.74 5.76
CA VAL A 43 -6.90 -0.02 6.92
C VAL A 43 -6.41 -0.66 8.22
N SER A 44 -6.43 -1.98 8.31
CA SER A 44 -5.96 -2.73 9.48
C SER A 44 -4.49 -2.39 9.81
N TYR A 45 -3.63 -2.36 8.80
CA TYR A 45 -2.21 -2.00 9.01
C TYR A 45 -1.98 -0.50 9.23
N LEU A 46 -2.77 0.36 8.58
CA LEU A 46 -2.73 1.80 8.83
C LEU A 46 -3.09 2.12 10.29
N GLU A 47 -4.03 1.40 10.89
CA GLU A 47 -4.34 1.51 12.32
C GLU A 47 -3.18 1.07 13.21
N MET A 48 -2.53 -0.04 12.87
CA MET A 48 -1.32 -0.48 13.58
C MET A 48 -0.21 0.57 13.50
N PHE A 49 0.02 1.16 12.32
CA PHE A 49 1.00 2.23 12.13
C PHE A 49 0.63 3.50 12.87
N GLU A 50 -0.64 3.90 12.85
CA GLU A 50 -1.12 5.09 13.56
C GLU A 50 -0.88 4.97 15.06
N ASN A 51 -1.11 3.80 15.64
CA ASN A 51 -0.91 3.51 17.06
C ASN A 51 0.58 3.28 17.44
N GLY A 52 1.45 2.94 16.48
CA GLY A 52 2.87 2.69 16.72
C GLY A 52 3.74 3.96 16.66
N PRO A 53 4.43 4.37 17.75
CA PRO A 53 5.13 5.67 17.78
C PRO A 53 6.34 5.76 16.84
N GLN A 54 6.87 4.61 16.37
CA GLN A 54 8.10 4.56 15.56
C GLN A 54 7.88 5.00 14.11
N THR A 55 6.67 4.88 13.56
CA THR A 55 6.38 5.17 12.16
C THR A 55 5.97 6.62 11.98
N LYS A 56 6.68 7.38 11.13
CA LYS A 56 6.34 8.80 10.83
C LYS A 56 5.50 8.94 9.57
N ALA A 57 5.74 8.09 8.57
CA ALA A 57 4.95 8.03 7.35
C ALA A 57 4.75 6.59 6.89
N VAL A 58 3.69 6.34 6.14
CA VAL A 58 3.37 5.04 5.53
C VAL A 58 3.31 5.22 4.02
N VAL A 59 3.95 4.30 3.30
CA VAL A 59 3.91 4.19 1.85
C VAL A 59 3.05 3.00 1.46
N ILE A 60 2.01 3.24 0.66
CA ILE A 60 1.17 2.21 0.06
C ILE A 60 1.50 2.12 -1.43
N VAL A 61 1.82 0.90 -1.88
CA VAL A 61 1.87 0.57 -3.31
C VAL A 61 0.75 -0.42 -3.62
N GLY A 62 -0.33 0.14 -4.12
CA GLY A 62 -1.54 -0.58 -4.51
C GLY A 62 -1.54 -0.99 -5.98
N GLU A 63 -2.64 -1.58 -6.38
CA GLU A 63 -2.89 -2.05 -7.74
C GLU A 63 -4.38 -1.97 -8.04
N MET A 64 -4.70 -1.49 -9.23
CA MET A 64 -6.07 -1.39 -9.71
C MET A 64 -6.81 -2.74 -9.56
N GLY A 65 -8.00 -2.70 -8.95
CA GLY A 65 -8.80 -3.89 -8.64
C GLY A 65 -9.22 -3.92 -7.17
N GLY A 66 -10.53 -4.07 -6.93
CA GLY A 66 -11.15 -4.01 -5.60
C GLY A 66 -11.43 -2.58 -5.12
N ASP A 67 -11.56 -2.41 -3.80
CA ASP A 67 -11.89 -1.14 -3.12
C ASP A 67 -10.97 -0.82 -1.93
N LEU A 68 -9.85 -1.55 -1.80
CA LEU A 68 -9.00 -1.46 -0.61
C LEU A 68 -8.35 -0.07 -0.50
N GLU A 69 -7.91 0.49 -1.62
CA GLU A 69 -7.31 1.80 -1.74
C GLU A 69 -8.30 2.93 -1.39
N GLU A 70 -9.55 2.83 -1.85
CA GLU A 70 -10.65 3.74 -1.52
C GLU A 70 -10.96 3.70 -0.03
N ARG A 71 -11.09 2.50 0.55
CA ARG A 71 -11.30 2.32 2.00
C ARG A 71 -10.16 2.92 2.83
N ALA A 72 -8.91 2.80 2.36
CA ALA A 72 -7.76 3.44 3.00
C ALA A 72 -7.82 4.97 2.91
N ALA A 73 -8.25 5.52 1.76
CA ALA A 73 -8.43 6.96 1.56
C ALA A 73 -9.57 7.52 2.45
N GLU A 74 -10.70 6.83 2.52
CA GLU A 74 -11.82 7.18 3.41
C GLU A 74 -11.39 7.18 4.88
N TRP A 75 -10.69 6.11 5.31
CA TRP A 75 -10.13 6.05 6.66
C TRP A 75 -9.19 7.22 6.92
N TYR A 76 -8.23 7.50 6.03
CA TYR A 76 -7.26 8.58 6.25
C TYR A 76 -7.93 9.96 6.25
N GLY A 77 -8.93 10.17 5.41
CA GLY A 77 -9.68 11.43 5.28
C GLY A 77 -10.67 11.71 6.42
N ALA A 78 -11.13 10.68 7.14
CA ALA A 78 -12.15 10.83 8.18
C ALA A 78 -11.72 11.69 9.38
N LYS A 79 -10.41 11.81 9.66
CA LYS A 79 -9.86 12.64 10.74
C LYS A 79 -8.37 12.89 10.55
N LYS A 80 -7.83 13.89 11.24
CA LYS A 80 -6.38 14.13 11.27
C LYS A 80 -5.64 12.91 11.81
N ARG A 81 -4.63 12.45 11.07
CA ARG A 81 -3.77 11.31 11.42
C ARG A 81 -2.38 11.76 11.90
N ARG A 82 -1.76 10.95 12.74
CA ARG A 82 -0.38 11.09 13.23
C ARG A 82 0.61 10.72 12.13
N VAL A 83 0.40 9.56 11.49
CA VAL A 83 1.23 9.16 10.34
C VAL A 83 0.88 10.00 9.12
N LYS A 84 1.88 10.31 8.31
CA LYS A 84 1.66 10.81 6.94
C LYS A 84 1.44 9.63 6.00
N LEU A 85 0.58 9.79 5.01
CA LEU A 85 0.31 8.76 4.02
C LEU A 85 0.79 9.21 2.64
N MET A 86 1.55 8.36 1.96
CA MET A 86 1.85 8.44 0.54
C MET A 86 1.33 7.16 -0.11
N ALA A 87 0.60 7.28 -1.21
CA ALA A 87 0.03 6.13 -1.90
C ALA A 87 0.19 6.28 -3.42
N VAL A 88 0.48 5.16 -4.07
CA VAL A 88 0.46 5.03 -5.52
C VAL A 88 -0.31 3.76 -5.88
N VAL A 89 -1.16 3.85 -6.91
CA VAL A 89 -1.93 2.72 -7.43
C VAL A 89 -1.38 2.38 -8.81
N SER A 90 -0.84 1.18 -8.94
CA SER A 90 -0.31 0.68 -10.21
C SER A 90 -1.43 0.15 -11.12
N GLY A 91 -1.12 -0.04 -12.40
CA GLY A 91 -2.08 -0.59 -13.38
C GLY A 91 -2.73 0.44 -14.30
N PHE A 92 -2.29 1.71 -14.32
CA PHE A 92 -2.82 2.74 -15.24
C PHE A 92 -2.82 2.32 -16.72
N CYS A 93 -1.87 1.47 -17.15
CA CYS A 93 -1.84 0.95 -18.52
C CYS A 93 -3.09 0.14 -18.91
N GLN A 94 -3.88 -0.35 -17.95
CA GLN A 94 -5.15 -1.04 -18.17
C GLN A 94 -6.13 -0.22 -19.00
N GLU A 95 -6.11 1.11 -18.86
CA GLU A 95 -6.98 2.01 -19.63
C GLU A 95 -6.74 1.93 -21.14
N SER A 96 -5.53 1.54 -21.54
CA SER A 96 -5.13 1.44 -22.95
C SER A 96 -5.15 0.01 -23.49
N LEU A 97 -5.44 -0.98 -22.64
CA LEU A 97 -5.40 -2.40 -22.99
C LEU A 97 -6.80 -2.93 -23.32
N PRO A 98 -6.91 -4.05 -24.06
CA PRO A 98 -8.19 -4.68 -24.34
C PRO A 98 -8.96 -5.01 -23.04
N LYS A 99 -10.27 -4.74 -23.04
CA LYS A 99 -11.15 -5.06 -21.92
C LYS A 99 -11.07 -6.56 -21.59
N GLY A 100 -10.97 -6.87 -20.30
CA GLY A 100 -10.92 -8.26 -19.81
C GLY A 100 -9.52 -8.89 -19.81
N MET A 101 -8.47 -8.13 -20.19
CA MET A 101 -7.09 -8.56 -19.98
C MET A 101 -6.80 -8.69 -18.48
N LYS A 102 -6.24 -9.83 -18.07
CA LYS A 102 -5.85 -10.10 -16.68
C LYS A 102 -4.34 -9.93 -16.50
N PHE A 103 -3.94 -9.43 -15.33
CA PHE A 103 -2.54 -9.35 -14.92
C PHE A 103 -2.15 -10.58 -14.09
N GLY A 104 -0.91 -10.59 -13.60
CA GLY A 104 -0.37 -11.74 -12.87
C GLY A 104 -1.02 -11.96 -11.50
N HIS A 105 -1.38 -10.89 -10.80
CA HIS A 105 -2.15 -10.98 -9.57
C HIS A 105 -3.62 -11.32 -9.86
N ALA A 106 -4.25 -12.03 -8.92
CA ALA A 106 -5.60 -12.56 -9.10
C ALA A 106 -6.72 -11.53 -8.85
N GLY A 107 -6.41 -10.47 -8.09
CA GLY A 107 -7.32 -9.37 -7.75
C GLY A 107 -7.60 -8.38 -8.87
#